data_AF-S6UJ05-F1
#
_entry.id   AF-S6UJ05-F1
#
_cell.length_a   1.000
_cell.length_b   1.000
_cell.length_c   1.000
_cell.angle_alpha   90.00
_cell.angle_beta   90.00
_cell.angle_gamma   90.00
#
_symmetry.space_group_name_H-M   'P 1'
#
loop_
_entity.id
_entity.type
_entity.pdbx_description
1 polymer ?
#
loop_
_entity_poly.entity_id
_entity_poly.type
_entity_poly.pdbx_seq_one_letter_code
_entity_poly.pdbx_strand_id
1 'polypeptide(L)'
;MRLVQFELSNGQRRVGLVDGDQVREVVGAESVRELALAAIEAGSDLARQVEQLGLGDTHDYPQLLKDLRILPPLDHPDPAHLLVSGTGLTHLGSASARDKMHQQSGDEASMTDTMRIFKWGVEGGKPAAGQAGVQPEWFY
;
A
#
# COMPACT_ATOMS: atom_id res chain seq x y z
N MET A 1 8.84 -9.30 7.82
CA MET A 1 9.67 -8.08 7.83
C MET A 1 8.77 -6.86 7.87
N ARG A 2 9.07 -5.85 8.70
CA ARG A 2 8.32 -4.59 8.78
C ARG A 2 9.30 -3.44 8.60
N LEU A 3 9.15 -2.67 7.52
CA LEU A 3 9.99 -1.52 7.25
C LEU A 3 9.23 -0.22 7.50
N VAL A 4 9.95 0.78 8.00
CA VAL A 4 9.46 2.15 8.13
C VAL A 4 10.46 3.11 7.50
N GLN A 5 9.96 4.26 7.06
CA GLN A 5 10.78 5.42 6.72
C GLN A 5 10.69 6.40 7.88
N PHE A 6 11.78 7.06 8.26
CA PHE A 6 11.76 8.03 9.34
C PHE A 6 12.82 9.11 9.16
N GLU A 7 12.68 10.21 9.89
CA GLU A 7 13.66 11.28 9.97
C GLU A 7 14.47 11.21 11.27
N LEU A 8 15.77 11.45 11.15
CA LEU A 8 16.64 11.73 12.29
C LEU A 8 16.40 13.14 12.82
N SER A 9 16.95 13.46 14.00
CA SER A 9 16.86 14.81 14.58
C SER A 9 17.49 15.91 13.72
N ASN A 10 18.38 15.55 12.82
CA ASN A 10 19.01 16.45 11.85
C ASN A 10 18.23 16.56 10.52
N GLY A 11 17.04 15.95 10.42
CA GLY A 11 16.20 15.95 9.22
C GLY A 11 16.63 14.96 8.13
N GLN A 12 17.68 14.16 8.36
CA GLN A 12 18.06 13.14 7.38
C GLN A 12 17.09 11.97 7.40
N ARG A 13 16.74 11.50 6.20
CA ARG A 13 15.86 10.34 6.00
C ARG A 13 16.61 9.03 6.18
N ARG A 14 15.93 8.05 6.76
CA ARG A 14 16.41 6.67 6.91
C ARG A 14 15.29 5.68 6.63
N VAL A 15 15.66 4.49 6.18
CA VAL A 15 14.82 3.29 6.24
C VAL A 15 15.24 2.47 7.44
N GLY A 16 14.28 1.89 8.14
CA GLY A 16 14.56 1.01 9.28
C GLY A 16 13.68 -0.22 9.36
N LEU A 17 14.25 -1.29 9.90
CA LEU A 17 13.58 -2.53 10.26
C LEU A 17 13.00 -2.42 11.67
N VAL A 18 11.69 -2.62 11.80
CA VAL A 18 10.99 -2.58 13.09
C VAL A 18 11.11 -3.93 13.81
N ASP A 19 11.74 -3.91 14.97
CA ASP A 19 11.90 -5.03 15.90
C ASP A 19 11.41 -4.64 17.30
N GLY A 20 10.22 -5.12 17.69
CA GLY A 20 9.54 -4.66 18.90
C GLY A 20 9.36 -3.14 18.94
N ASP A 21 9.89 -2.52 19.99
CA ASP A 21 9.88 -1.07 20.22
C ASP A 21 11.13 -0.37 19.64
N GLN A 22 11.90 -1.06 18.82
CA GLN A 22 13.11 -0.53 18.20
C GLN A 22 12.98 -0.48 16.67
N VAL A 23 13.64 0.51 16.08
CA VAL A 23 13.88 0.60 14.64
C VAL A 23 15.38 0.51 14.40
N ARG A 24 15.82 -0.49 13.63
CA ARG A 24 17.22 -0.63 13.22
C ARG A 24 17.41 -0.10 11.81
N GLU A 25 18.31 0.86 11.61
CA GLU A 25 18.59 1.44 10.29
C GLU A 25 19.01 0.36 9.28
N VAL A 26 18.48 0.42 8.08
CA VAL A 26 19.01 -0.33 6.94
C VAL A 26 20.13 0.51 6.34
N VAL A 27 21.35 -0.01 6.35
CA VAL A 27 22.54 0.76 5.96
C VAL A 27 22.43 1.19 4.49
N GLY A 28 22.65 2.47 4.21
CA GLY A 28 22.68 3.01 2.85
C GLY A 28 21.30 3.12 2.17
N ALA A 29 20.19 2.94 2.89
CA ALA A 29 18.84 3.11 2.36
C ALA A 29 18.17 4.38 2.91
N GLU A 30 17.80 5.30 2.03
CA GLU A 30 17.10 6.54 2.38
C GLU A 30 15.59 6.46 2.12
N SER A 31 15.15 5.63 1.17
CA SER A 31 13.75 5.32 0.94
C SER A 31 13.50 3.83 0.70
N VAL A 32 12.33 3.34 1.10
CA VAL A 32 11.84 1.98 0.83
C VAL A 32 11.69 1.77 -0.69
N ARG A 33 11.37 2.84 -1.44
CA ARG A 33 11.32 2.80 -2.91
C ARG A 33 12.67 2.44 -3.52
N GLU A 34 13.74 3.15 -3.15
CA GLU A 34 15.09 2.86 -3.66
C GLU A 34 15.57 1.48 -3.24
N LEU A 35 15.30 1.09 -1.99
CA LEU A 35 15.60 -0.25 -1.50
C LEU A 35 14.89 -1.33 -2.34
N ALA A 36 13.62 -1.14 -2.67
CA ALA A 36 12.86 -2.06 -3.51
C ALA A 36 13.36 -2.10 -4.95
N LEU A 37 13.72 -0.95 -5.54
CA LEU A 37 14.28 -0.89 -6.88
C LEU A 37 15.64 -1.59 -6.95
N ALA A 38 16.51 -1.40 -5.95
CA ALA A 38 17.79 -2.09 -5.87
C ALA A 38 17.61 -3.62 -5.75
N ALA A 39 16.64 -4.08 -4.97
CA ALA A 39 16.31 -5.50 -4.86
C ALA A 39 15.86 -6.09 -6.22
N ILE A 40 15.00 -5.36 -6.95
CA ILE A 40 14.54 -5.75 -8.29
C ILE A 40 15.71 -5.84 -9.26
N GLU A 41 16.59 -4.83 -9.29
CA GLU A 41 17.77 -4.79 -10.16
C GLU A 41 18.76 -5.93 -9.85
N ALA A 42 18.93 -6.26 -8.56
CA ALA A 42 19.75 -7.38 -8.10
C ALA A 42 19.10 -8.75 -8.31
N GLY A 43 17.82 -8.81 -8.74
CA GLY A 43 17.08 -10.06 -8.88
C GLY A 43 16.84 -10.79 -7.56
N SER A 44 16.75 -10.06 -6.45
CA SER A 44 16.52 -10.61 -5.10
C SER A 44 15.26 -10.03 -4.47
N ASP A 45 14.74 -10.70 -3.43
CA ASP A 45 13.66 -10.13 -2.65
C ASP A 45 14.14 -9.03 -1.69
N LEU A 46 13.17 -8.28 -1.14
CA LEU A 46 13.45 -7.15 -0.26
C LEU A 46 14.15 -7.56 1.04
N ALA A 47 13.87 -8.76 1.56
CA ALA A 47 14.48 -9.23 2.81
C ALA A 47 15.97 -9.53 2.60
N ARG A 48 16.28 -10.22 1.49
CA ARG A 48 17.65 -10.47 1.04
C ARG A 48 18.43 -9.18 0.85
N GLN A 49 17.81 -8.17 0.24
CA GLN A 49 18.44 -6.86 0.03
C GLN A 49 18.79 -6.18 1.37
N VAL A 50 17.87 -6.20 2.35
CA VAL A 50 18.11 -5.66 3.70
C VAL A 50 19.22 -6.43 4.41
N GLU A 51 19.24 -7.76 4.30
CA GLU A 51 20.30 -8.59 4.87
C GLU A 51 21.67 -8.28 4.27
N GLN A 52 21.74 -8.06 2.96
CA GLN A 52 22.99 -7.73 2.25
C GLN A 52 23.54 -6.36 2.64
N LEU A 53 22.67 -5.35 2.76
CA LEU A 53 23.05 -4.02 3.22
C LEU A 53 23.45 -4.04 4.71
N GLY A 54 22.79 -4.88 5.49
CA GLY A 54 22.99 -4.97 6.92
C GLY A 54 22.23 -3.89 7.69
N LEU A 55 22.28 -4.01 9.01
CA LEU A 55 21.57 -3.13 9.93
C LEU A 55 22.56 -2.29 10.75
N GLY A 56 22.31 -0.99 10.81
CA GLY A 56 23.09 0.00 11.53
C GLY A 56 22.48 0.37 12.89
N ASP A 57 22.45 1.67 13.16
CA ASP A 57 22.03 2.26 14.42
C ASP A 57 20.59 1.87 14.80
N THR A 58 20.34 1.90 16.11
CA THR A 58 19.05 1.54 16.70
C THR A 58 18.38 2.79 17.27
N HIS A 59 17.08 2.93 16.99
CA HIS A 59 16.25 4.05 17.42
C HIS A 59 15.03 3.57 18.21
N ASP A 60 14.56 4.38 19.14
CA ASP A 60 13.35 4.13 19.93
C ASP A 60 12.11 4.42 19.06
N TYR A 61 11.35 3.37 18.74
CA TYR A 61 10.21 3.48 17.83
C TYR A 61 9.04 4.27 18.42
N PRO A 62 8.64 4.06 19.70
CA PRO A 62 7.65 4.91 20.35
C PRO A 62 8.01 6.40 20.34
N GLN A 63 9.28 6.75 20.53
CA GLN A 63 9.76 8.12 20.51
C GLN A 63 9.70 8.73 19.11
N LEU A 64 10.09 7.98 18.07
CA LEU A 64 9.94 8.43 16.67
C LEU A 64 8.48 8.72 16.31
N LEU A 65 7.54 7.88 16.79
CA LEU A 65 6.10 8.10 16.61
C LEU A 65 5.62 9.34 17.37
N LYS A 66 6.02 9.48 18.63
CA LYS A 66 5.67 10.63 19.49
C LYS A 66 6.19 11.95 18.93
N ASP A 67 7.37 11.94 18.34
CA ASP A 67 7.99 13.09 17.71
C ASP A 67 7.50 13.34 16.27
N LEU A 68 6.56 12.53 15.77
CA LEU A 68 6.01 12.60 14.42
C LEU A 68 7.08 12.52 13.32
N ARG A 69 8.13 11.73 13.56
CA ARG A 69 9.25 11.53 12.62
C ARG A 69 9.09 10.31 11.72
N ILE A 70 8.04 9.53 11.90
CA ILE A 70 7.71 8.43 10.98
C ILE A 70 7.09 9.02 9.73
N LEU A 71 7.64 8.63 8.59
CA LEU A 71 7.22 9.03 7.26
C LEU A 71 6.31 7.96 6.64
N PRO A 72 5.58 8.27 5.54
CA PRO A 72 4.83 7.27 4.80
C PRO A 72 5.71 6.06 4.45
N PRO A 73 5.18 4.83 4.48
CA PRO A 73 5.98 3.61 4.25
C PRO A 73 6.52 3.52 2.81
N LEU A 74 5.91 4.24 1.87
CA LEU A 74 6.35 4.38 0.49
C LEU A 74 5.95 5.77 0.00
N ASP A 75 6.86 6.44 -0.71
CA ASP A 75 6.61 7.70 -1.38
C ASP A 75 7.43 7.83 -2.67
N HIS A 76 7.24 8.94 -3.39
CA HIS A 76 7.92 9.22 -4.65
C HIS A 76 8.40 10.67 -4.69
N PRO A 77 9.62 10.97 -5.18
CA PRO A 77 10.11 12.34 -5.29
C PRO A 77 9.27 13.20 -6.26
N ASP A 78 8.73 12.57 -7.29
CA ASP A 78 7.69 13.16 -8.13
C ASP A 78 6.29 12.76 -7.63
N PRO A 79 5.48 13.70 -7.10
CA PRO A 79 4.16 13.40 -6.56
C PRO A 79 3.16 12.88 -7.60
N ALA A 80 3.39 13.09 -8.90
CA ALA A 80 2.53 12.56 -9.96
C ALA A 80 2.52 11.01 -10.02
N HIS A 81 3.51 10.36 -9.40
CA HIS A 81 3.68 8.91 -9.41
C HIS A 81 3.18 8.25 -8.11
N LEU A 82 2.64 9.00 -7.16
CA LEU A 82 2.07 8.47 -5.92
C LEU A 82 0.64 9.00 -5.74
N LEU A 83 -0.33 8.18 -6.13
CA LEU A 83 -1.75 8.46 -5.94
C LEU A 83 -2.29 7.56 -4.83
N VAL A 84 -2.95 8.16 -3.85
CA VAL A 84 -3.72 7.43 -2.84
C VAL A 84 -5.17 7.45 -3.30
N SER A 85 -5.67 6.33 -3.79
CA SER A 85 -7.07 6.16 -4.22
C SER A 85 -7.81 5.21 -3.28
N GLY A 86 -9.13 5.34 -3.21
CA GLY A 86 -10.00 4.47 -2.43
C GLY A 86 -10.99 3.71 -3.31
N THR A 87 -11.56 2.64 -2.76
CA THR A 87 -12.68 1.92 -3.38
C THR A 87 -13.67 1.47 -2.31
N GLY A 88 -14.96 1.67 -2.58
CA GLY A 88 -16.03 1.40 -1.63
C GLY A 88 -16.69 0.04 -1.81
N LEU A 89 -16.34 -0.71 -2.86
CA LEU A 89 -17.01 -1.94 -3.29
C LEU A 89 -16.16 -3.21 -3.15
N THR A 90 -15.37 -3.30 -2.08
CA THR A 90 -14.42 -4.41 -1.88
C THR A 90 -14.97 -5.56 -1.05
N HIS A 91 -16.13 -5.39 -0.41
CA HIS A 91 -16.76 -6.42 0.43
C HIS A 91 -18.23 -6.63 0.08
N LEU A 92 -18.74 -7.86 0.18
CA LEU A 92 -20.16 -8.19 -0.12
C LEU A 92 -21.15 -7.32 0.69
N GLY A 93 -20.78 -6.96 1.93
CA GLY A 93 -21.56 -6.05 2.79
C GLY A 93 -21.64 -4.61 2.25
N SER A 94 -20.63 -4.14 1.54
CA SER A 94 -20.58 -2.77 1.01
C SER A 94 -21.49 -2.60 -0.22
N ALA A 95 -21.57 -3.63 -1.07
CA ALA A 95 -22.48 -3.65 -2.21
C ALA A 95 -23.94 -3.77 -1.77
N SER A 96 -24.24 -4.66 -0.81
CA SER A 96 -25.62 -4.86 -0.35
C SER A 96 -26.22 -3.66 0.39
N ALA A 97 -25.40 -2.86 1.08
CA ALA A 97 -25.86 -1.61 1.71
C ALA A 97 -26.22 -0.53 0.67
N ARG A 98 -25.43 -0.42 -0.42
CA ARG A 98 -25.67 0.53 -1.51
C ARG A 98 -26.86 0.13 -2.37
N ASP A 99 -27.02 -1.16 -2.64
CA ASP A 99 -28.16 -1.68 -3.38
C ASP A 99 -29.49 -1.42 -2.64
N LYS A 100 -29.54 -1.65 -1.32
CA LYS A 100 -30.73 -1.38 -0.50
C LYS A 100 -31.15 0.09 -0.45
N MET A 101 -30.25 1.05 -0.66
CA MET A 101 -30.61 2.46 -0.79
C MET A 101 -31.20 2.82 -2.16
N HIS A 102 -30.95 1.99 -3.19
CA HIS A 102 -31.43 2.21 -4.57
C HIS A 102 -32.53 1.23 -5.01
N GLN A 103 -32.89 0.24 -4.19
CA GLN A 103 -34.04 -0.64 -4.39
C GLN A 103 -35.36 0.13 -4.19
N GLN A 104 -35.80 0.82 -5.23
CA GLN A 104 -37.22 1.19 -5.39
C GLN A 104 -37.93 0.37 -6.49
N SER A 105 -37.23 -0.38 -7.35
CA SER A 105 -37.88 -1.17 -8.40
C SER A 105 -37.04 -2.41 -8.76
N GLY A 106 -37.65 -3.60 -8.67
CA GLY A 106 -36.97 -4.90 -8.83
C GLY A 106 -36.86 -5.42 -10.27
N ASP A 107 -36.38 -4.62 -11.22
CA ASP A 107 -36.05 -5.08 -12.58
C ASP A 107 -34.52 -5.16 -12.77
N GLU A 108 -34.01 -6.20 -13.45
CA GLU A 108 -32.58 -6.27 -13.83
C GLU A 108 -32.17 -5.13 -14.78
N ALA A 109 -33.13 -4.53 -15.50
CA ALA A 109 -32.92 -3.33 -16.31
C ALA A 109 -32.74 -2.04 -15.48
N SER A 110 -33.08 -2.06 -14.18
CA SER A 110 -32.88 -0.94 -13.25
C SER A 110 -31.64 -1.09 -12.36
N MET A 111 -30.71 -1.98 -12.72
CA MET A 111 -29.47 -2.16 -11.98
C MET A 111 -28.59 -0.89 -12.07
N THR A 112 -28.26 -0.33 -10.90
CA THR A 112 -27.38 0.84 -10.79
C THR A 112 -25.97 0.53 -11.29
N ASP A 113 -25.24 1.55 -11.74
CA ASP A 113 -23.85 1.41 -12.21
C ASP A 113 -22.95 0.77 -11.14
N THR A 114 -23.18 1.10 -9.86
CA THR A 114 -22.56 0.48 -8.69
C THR A 114 -22.72 -1.04 -8.69
N MET A 115 -23.94 -1.54 -8.87
CA MET A 115 -24.22 -2.98 -8.88
C MET A 115 -23.65 -3.68 -10.11
N ARG A 116 -23.62 -2.98 -11.25
CA ARG A 116 -22.97 -3.49 -12.47
C ARG A 116 -21.47 -3.69 -12.27
N ILE A 117 -20.77 -2.69 -11.74
CA ILE A 117 -19.32 -2.75 -11.48
C ILE A 117 -19.01 -3.79 -10.40
N PHE A 118 -19.85 -3.89 -9.36
CA PHE A 118 -19.69 -4.93 -8.35
C PHE A 118 -19.82 -6.34 -8.95
N LYS A 119 -20.83 -6.59 -9.78
CA LYS A 119 -21.05 -7.88 -10.45
C LYS A 119 -19.87 -8.24 -11.37
N TRP A 120 -19.35 -7.28 -12.13
CA TRP A 120 -18.12 -7.48 -12.91
C TRP A 120 -16.95 -7.92 -12.03
N GLY A 121 -16.77 -7.28 -10.86
CA GLY A 121 -15.73 -7.65 -9.90
C GLY A 121 -15.87 -9.09 -9.38
N VAL A 122 -17.09 -9.56 -9.14
CA VAL A 122 -17.35 -10.95 -8.72
C VAL A 122 -17.06 -11.95 -9.84
N GLU A 123 -17.49 -11.64 -11.07
CA GLU A 123 -17.38 -12.56 -12.21
C GLU A 123 -15.97 -12.61 -12.81
N GLY A 124 -15.27 -11.49 -12.85
CA GLY A 124 -14.00 -11.35 -13.57
C GLY A 124 -12.91 -10.56 -12.84
N GLY A 125 -13.07 -10.26 -11.55
CA GLY A 125 -12.08 -9.49 -10.78
C GLY A 125 -10.82 -10.29 -10.43
N LYS A 126 -10.85 -11.62 -10.55
CA LYS A 126 -9.70 -12.52 -10.33
C LYS A 126 -9.45 -13.39 -11.56
N PRO A 127 -8.93 -12.81 -12.66
CA PRO A 127 -8.67 -13.55 -13.90
C PRO A 127 -7.50 -14.53 -13.74
N ALA A 128 -7.39 -15.49 -14.66
CA ALA A 128 -6.24 -16.38 -14.75
C ALA A 128 -4.97 -15.63 -15.20
N ALA A 129 -3.80 -16.22 -14.98
CA ALA A 129 -2.53 -15.66 -15.43
C ALA A 129 -2.54 -15.38 -16.95
N GLY A 130 -2.09 -14.19 -17.34
CA GLY A 130 -2.08 -13.74 -18.73
C GLY A 130 -3.40 -13.20 -19.26
N GLN A 131 -4.45 -13.10 -18.43
CA GLN A 131 -5.74 -12.49 -18.80
C GLN A 131 -5.95 -11.16 -18.06
N ALA A 132 -6.54 -10.19 -18.77
CA ALA A 132 -6.94 -8.92 -18.17
C ALA A 132 -8.19 -9.11 -17.30
N GLY A 133 -8.18 -8.52 -16.10
CA GLY A 133 -9.35 -8.51 -15.22
C GLY A 133 -10.33 -7.40 -15.60
N VAL A 134 -11.49 -7.39 -14.94
CA VAL A 134 -12.46 -6.30 -15.10
C VAL A 134 -12.01 -5.02 -14.39
N GLN A 135 -12.53 -3.88 -14.83
CA GLN A 135 -12.29 -2.58 -14.21
C GLN A 135 -12.91 -2.54 -12.79
N PRO A 136 -12.13 -2.34 -11.73
CA PRO A 136 -12.66 -2.06 -10.39
C PRO A 136 -13.24 -0.63 -10.29
N GLU A 137 -14.14 -0.43 -9.31
CA GLU A 137 -14.56 0.92 -8.88
C GLU A 137 -13.39 1.58 -8.14
N TRP A 138 -13.01 2.79 -8.54
CA TRP A 138 -12.07 3.63 -7.79
C TRP A 138 -12.64 5.05 -7.64
N PHE A 139 -12.27 5.71 -6.55
CA PHE A 139 -12.37 7.16 -6.40
C PHE A 139 -11.02 7.73 -5.99
N TYR A 140 -10.79 8.99 -6.35
CA TYR A 140 -9.62 9.78 -5.98
C TYR A 140 -9.94 10.64 -4.75
#